data_AF-A0A2N1PYW4-F1
#
_entry.id   AF-A0A2N1PYW4-F1
#
_cell.length_a   1.000
_cell.length_b   1.000
_cell.length_c   1.000
_cell.angle_alpha   90.00
_cell.angle_beta   90.00
_cell.angle_gamma   90.00
#
_symmetry.space_group_name_H-M   'P 1'
#
loop_
_entity.id
_entity.type
_entity.pdbx_description
1 polymer ?
#
loop_
_entity_poly.entity_id
_entity_poly.type
_entity_poly.pdbx_seq_one_letter_code
_entity_poly.pdbx_strand_id
1 'polypeptide(L)'
;MKNIISRVKFFFVMLALWFLLNWSFDWTTLWFGLIISFFVSIFAFEVLHDDKGFRFKGIKFHRLIIYLVVLFFEIFKAAILFSINLFKPQYVPRVFKMDLKAFDPIKVAIVANSITL
;
A
#
# COMPACT_ATOMS: atom_id res chain seq x y z
N MET A 1 8.45 15.46 -21.58
CA MET A 1 7.10 15.80 -21.05
C MET A 1 6.51 14.75 -20.10
N LYS A 2 6.69 13.43 -20.29
CA LYS A 2 6.13 12.39 -19.38
C LYS A 2 6.55 12.53 -17.91
N ASN A 3 7.81 12.90 -17.64
CA ASN A 3 8.33 13.04 -16.28
C ASN A 3 7.65 14.16 -15.47
N ILE A 4 7.31 15.29 -16.09
CA ILE A 4 6.66 16.42 -15.40
C ILE A 4 5.25 16.05 -14.96
N ILE A 5 4.47 15.41 -15.85
CA ILE A 5 3.09 15.00 -15.55
C ILE A 5 3.06 14.03 -14.36
N SER A 6 4.01 13.11 -14.28
CA SER A 6 4.04 12.17 -13.17
C SER A 6 4.53 12.76 -11.86
N ARG A 7 5.48 13.71 -11.87
CA ARG A 7 5.89 14.47 -10.68
C ARG A 7 4.74 15.29 -10.11
N VAL A 8 3.94 15.90 -10.99
CA VAL A 8 2.71 16.61 -10.59
C VAL A 8 1.69 15.65 -9.99
N LYS A 9 1.47 14.47 -10.59
CA LYS A 9 0.60 13.44 -10.00
C LYS A 9 1.07 13.00 -8.62
N PHE A 10 2.37 12.76 -8.44
CA PHE A 10 2.94 12.37 -7.16
C PHE A 10 2.80 13.46 -6.10
N PHE A 11 3.02 14.72 -6.48
CA PHE A 11 2.77 15.88 -5.62
C PHE A 11 1.34 15.91 -5.10
N PHE A 12 0.34 15.73 -5.96
CA PHE A 12 -1.06 15.69 -5.53
C PHE A 12 -1.37 14.50 -4.62
N VAL A 13 -0.75 13.34 -4.83
CA VAL A 13 -0.90 12.19 -3.93
C VAL A 13 -0.31 12.51 -2.55
N MET A 14 0.87 13.12 -2.49
CA MET A 14 1.48 13.53 -1.22
C MET A 14 0.67 14.60 -0.50
N LEU A 15 0.13 15.57 -1.24
CA LEU A 15 -0.72 16.61 -0.68
C LEU A 15 -2.04 16.03 -0.14
N ALA A 16 -2.65 15.08 -0.85
CA ALA A 16 -3.83 14.38 -0.36
C ALA A 16 -3.53 13.58 0.92
N LEU A 17 -2.38 12.90 0.98
CA LEU A 17 -1.92 12.21 2.19
C LEU A 17 -1.70 13.20 3.35
N TRP A 18 -1.13 14.38 3.09
CA TRP A 18 -0.94 15.41 4.10
C TRP A 18 -2.27 15.86 4.72
N PHE A 19 -3.28 16.14 3.88
CA PHE A 19 -4.61 16.52 4.39
C PHE A 19 -5.31 15.38 5.12
N LEU A 20 -5.18 14.16 4.63
CA LEU A 20 -5.74 12.98 5.29
C LEU A 20 -5.13 12.74 6.68
N LEU A 21 -3.83 13.01 6.86
CA LEU A 21 -3.15 12.87 8.14
C LEU A 21 -3.46 13.98 9.13
N ASN A 22 -3.56 15.24 8.68
CA ASN A 22 -3.74 16.37 9.58
C ASN A 22 -5.21 16.66 9.93
N TRP A 23 -6.14 16.36 9.00
CA TRP A 23 -7.58 16.65 9.15
C TRP A 23 -7.91 18.09 9.60
N SER A 24 -7.03 19.04 9.32
CA SER A 24 -7.19 20.46 9.65
C SER A 24 -6.94 21.31 8.41
N PHE A 25 -7.79 22.32 8.23
CA PHE A 25 -7.72 23.28 7.11
C PHE A 25 -7.23 24.66 7.57
N ASP A 26 -6.43 24.69 8.63
CA ASP A 26 -5.75 25.92 9.04
C ASP A 26 -4.78 26.38 7.96
N TRP A 27 -4.67 27.69 7.81
CA TRP A 27 -3.78 28.31 6.82
C TRP A 27 -2.33 27.86 6.97
N THR A 28 -1.86 27.66 8.21
CA THR A 28 -0.53 27.13 8.50
C THR A 28 -0.36 25.72 7.93
N THR A 29 -1.28 24.81 8.25
CA THR A 29 -1.28 23.42 7.75
C THR A 29 -1.33 23.36 6.22
N LEU A 30 -2.09 24.26 5.59
CA LEU A 30 -2.17 24.37 4.14
C LEU A 30 -0.81 24.75 3.51
N TRP A 31 -0.17 25.81 4.03
CA TRP A 31 1.12 26.27 3.52
C TRP A 31 2.22 25.23 3.73
N PHE A 32 2.32 24.65 4.93
CA PHE A 32 3.30 23.60 5.20
C PHE A 32 3.04 22.36 4.36
N GLY A 33 1.78 21.98 4.14
CA GLY A 33 1.42 20.86 3.28
C GLY A 33 1.88 21.03 1.84
N LEU A 34 1.69 22.23 1.27
CA LEU A 34 2.18 22.55 -0.08
C LEU A 34 3.71 22.49 -0.16
N ILE A 35 4.41 23.10 0.78
CA ILE A 35 5.88 23.16 0.80
C ILE A 35 6.46 21.75 0.96
N ILE A 36 6.00 21.00 1.97
CA ILE A 36 6.51 19.66 2.27
C ILE A 36 6.22 18.71 1.10
N SER A 37 4.99 18.71 0.56
CA SER A 37 4.64 17.84 -0.57
C SER A 37 5.47 18.15 -1.81
N PHE A 38 5.84 19.42 -2.01
CA PHE A 38 6.70 19.84 -3.11
C PHE A 38 8.12 19.29 -2.95
N PHE A 39 8.73 19.48 -1.78
CA PHE A 39 10.06 18.95 -1.49
C PHE A 39 10.09 17.42 -1.56
N VAL A 40 9.11 16.74 -0.96
CA VAL A 40 9.01 15.27 -1.04
C VAL A 40 8.89 14.81 -2.49
N SER A 41 8.13 15.52 -3.32
CA SER A 41 7.99 15.17 -4.74
C SER A 41 9.30 15.27 -5.54
N ILE A 42 10.18 16.20 -5.17
CA ILE A 42 11.50 16.34 -5.80
C ILE A 42 12.46 15.26 -5.27
N PHE A 43 12.52 15.08 -3.96
CA PHE A 43 13.51 14.19 -3.32
C PHE A 43 13.16 12.71 -3.40
N ALA A 44 11.88 12.34 -3.57
CA ALA A 44 11.45 10.94 -3.71
C ALA A 44 11.52 10.42 -5.15
N PHE A 45 12.14 11.17 -6.07
CA PHE A 45 12.42 10.72 -7.42
C PHE A 45 13.31 9.46 -7.37
N GLU A 46 13.06 8.48 -8.23
CA GLU A 46 13.66 7.12 -8.26
C GLU A 46 13.12 6.08 -7.25
N VAL A 47 12.44 6.51 -6.18
CA VAL A 47 11.87 5.56 -5.20
C VAL A 47 10.52 5.01 -5.70
N LEU A 48 9.58 5.90 -6.01
CA LEU A 48 8.19 5.56 -6.39
C LEU A 48 7.89 5.85 -7.87
N HIS A 49 8.69 6.70 -8.51
CA HIS A 49 8.52 7.16 -9.87
C HIS A 49 9.88 7.23 -10.58
N ASP A 50 9.91 6.81 -11.85
CA ASP A 50 11.11 6.73 -12.69
C ASP A 50 10.81 7.32 -14.09
N ASP A 51 11.80 7.45 -14.96
CA ASP A 51 11.68 8.02 -16.31
C ASP A 51 10.65 7.30 -17.21
N LYS A 52 10.27 6.08 -16.83
CA LYS A 52 9.26 5.26 -17.52
C LYS A 52 7.84 5.48 -17.00
N GLY A 53 7.63 6.26 -15.95
CA GLY A 53 6.36 6.40 -15.27
C GLY A 53 6.40 5.90 -13.82
N PHE A 54 5.23 5.78 -13.19
CA PHE A 54 5.13 5.12 -11.89
C PHE A 54 5.57 3.66 -12.04
N ARG A 55 6.37 3.16 -11.10
CA ARG A 55 6.71 1.72 -11.04
C ARG A 55 5.48 0.84 -10.83
N PHE A 56 4.38 1.44 -10.40
CA PHE A 56 3.07 0.83 -10.24
C PHE A 56 2.29 0.79 -11.55
N LYS A 57 1.99 -0.42 -12.04
CA LYS A 57 0.89 -0.61 -13.00
C LYS A 57 -0.43 -0.53 -12.23
N GLY A 58 -1.22 0.49 -12.53
CA GLY A 58 -2.49 0.81 -11.86
C GLY A 58 -3.36 -0.40 -11.57
N ILE A 59 -3.39 -0.86 -10.31
CA ILE A 59 -4.46 -1.72 -9.84
C ILE A 59 -5.73 -0.88 -9.85
N LYS A 60 -6.78 -1.36 -10.51
CA LYS A 60 -8.05 -0.63 -10.57
C LYS A 60 -8.60 -0.46 -9.15
N PHE A 61 -8.96 0.76 -8.77
CA PHE A 61 -9.37 1.11 -7.40
C PHE A 61 -10.50 0.21 -6.86
N HIS A 62 -11.50 -0.15 -7.69
CA HIS A 62 -12.57 -1.08 -7.30
C HIS A 62 -12.04 -2.47 -6.90
N ARG A 63 -11.00 -2.98 -7.58
CA ARG A 63 -10.39 -4.27 -7.22
C ARG A 63 -9.64 -4.17 -5.90
N LEU A 64 -9.01 -3.02 -5.63
CA LEU A 64 -8.34 -2.78 -4.36
C LEU A 64 -9.34 -2.77 -3.20
N ILE A 65 -10.50 -2.11 -3.37
CA ILE A 65 -11.57 -2.11 -2.36
C ILE A 65 -12.07 -3.52 -2.10
N ILE A 66 -12.43 -4.28 -3.16
CA ILE A 66 -12.90 -5.67 -3.00
C ILE A 66 -11.84 -6.50 -2.27
N TYR A 67 -10.57 -6.37 -2.68
CA TYR A 67 -9.46 -7.05 -2.04
C TYR A 67 -9.34 -6.70 -0.54
N LEU A 68 -9.43 -5.42 -0.16
CA LEU A 68 -9.36 -4.99 1.23
C LEU A 68 -10.49 -5.57 2.08
N VAL A 69 -11.71 -5.60 1.55
CA VAL A 69 -12.87 -6.17 2.24
C VAL A 69 -12.70 -7.68 2.43
N VAL A 70 -12.27 -8.41 1.40
CA VAL A 70 -12.01 -9.85 1.50
C VAL A 70 -10.89 -10.14 2.49
N LEU A 71 -9.78 -9.39 2.41
CA LEU A 71 -8.64 -9.53 3.33
C LEU A 71 -9.08 -9.30 4.77
N PHE A 72 -9.90 -8.28 5.02
CA PHE A 72 -10.46 -8.02 6.35
C PHE A 72 -11.20 -9.24 6.89
N PHE A 73 -12.11 -9.84 6.12
CA PHE A 73 -12.82 -11.04 6.56
C PHE A 73 -11.90 -12.24 6.84
N GLU A 74 -10.89 -12.47 6.01
CA GLU A 74 -9.93 -13.55 6.22
C GLU A 74 -9.08 -13.34 7.48
N ILE A 75 -8.68 -12.10 7.79
CA ILE A 75 -7.96 -11.77 9.04
C ILE A 75 -8.82 -12.14 10.26
N PHE A 76 -10.09 -11.76 10.29
CA PHE A 76 -10.98 -12.10 11.40
C PHE A 76 -11.17 -13.61 11.54
N LYS A 77 -11.35 -14.31 10.41
CA LYS A 77 -11.48 -15.77 10.39
C LYS A 77 -10.20 -16.46 10.88
N ALA A 78 -9.04 -15.98 10.47
CA ALA A 78 -7.73 -16.48 10.92
C ALA A 78 -7.55 -16.26 12.43
N ALA A 79 -7.91 -15.08 12.95
CA ALA A 79 -7.84 -14.77 14.38
C ALA A 79 -8.76 -15.67 15.22
N ILE A 80 -9.98 -15.94 14.75
CA ILE A 80 -10.91 -16.88 15.40
C ILE A 80 -10.33 -18.29 15.38
N LEU A 81 -9.82 -18.75 14.23
CA LEU A 81 -9.22 -20.08 14.09
C LEU A 81 -8.00 -20.25 15.00
N PHE A 82 -7.14 -19.23 15.07
CA PHE A 82 -6.01 -19.17 15.98
C PHE A 82 -6.47 -19.30 17.44
N SER A 83 -7.49 -18.53 17.83
CA SER A 83 -8.06 -18.56 19.19
C SER A 83 -8.61 -19.94 19.56
N ILE A 84 -9.30 -20.61 18.63
CA ILE A 84 -9.80 -21.98 18.83
C ILE A 84 -8.64 -22.98 18.96
N ASN A 85 -7.61 -22.84 18.14
CA ASN A 85 -6.46 -23.74 18.11
C ASN A 85 -5.60 -23.63 19.37
N LEU A 86 -5.64 -22.52 20.11
CA LEU A 86 -4.96 -22.37 21.39
C LEU A 86 -5.39 -23.44 22.42
N PHE A 87 -6.65 -23.88 22.34
CA PHE A 87 -7.20 -24.92 23.22
C PHE A 87 -6.97 -26.35 22.71
N LYS A 88 -6.35 -26.51 21.52
CA LYS A 88 -6.07 -27.82 20.92
C LYS A 88 -4.59 -28.18 21.12
N PRO A 89 -4.27 -29.33 21.74
CA PRO A 89 -2.90 -29.70 22.08
C PRO A 89 -2.02 -30.16 20.90
N GLN A 90 -2.51 -30.12 19.65
CA GLN A 90 -1.81 -30.66 18.49
C GLN A 90 -1.65 -29.61 17.41
N TYR A 91 -0.42 -29.08 17.28
CA TYR A 91 0.01 -28.27 16.15
C TYR A 91 1.23 -28.90 15.49
N VAL A 92 1.17 -29.15 14.18
CA VAL A 92 2.29 -29.69 13.41
C VAL A 92 2.83 -28.57 12.50
N PRO A 93 4.00 -27.98 12.82
CA PRO A 93 4.59 -26.96 11.96
C PRO A 93 4.94 -27.57 10.60
N ARG A 94 4.61 -26.86 9.51
CA ARG A 94 4.98 -27.24 8.15
C ARG A 94 5.59 -26.06 7.43
N VAL A 95 6.70 -26.31 6.75
CA VAL A 95 7.31 -25.36 5.81
C VAL A 95 7.09 -25.93 4.42
N PHE A 96 6.47 -25.13 3.54
CA PHE A 96 6.30 -25.49 2.14
C PHE A 96 6.70 -24.30 1.26
N LYS A 97 7.08 -24.60 0.02
CA LYS A 97 7.38 -23.61 -1.00
C LYS A 97 6.24 -23.58 -1.99
N MET A 98 5.81 -22.39 -2.38
CA MET A 98 4.77 -22.18 -3.38
C MET A 98 5.30 -21.23 -4.44
N ASP A 99 5.29 -21.67 -5.69
CA ASP A 99 5.75 -20.86 -6.82
C ASP A 99 4.61 -19.97 -7.34
N LEU A 100 4.86 -18.66 -7.36
CA LEU A 100 3.93 -17.68 -7.89
C LEU A 100 4.28 -17.35 -9.34
N LYS A 101 3.32 -17.50 -10.25
CA LYS A 101 3.40 -16.99 -11.63
C LYS A 101 3.13 -15.47 -11.67
N ALA A 102 3.80 -14.69 -10.82
CA ALA A 102 3.62 -13.25 -10.72
C ALA A 102 4.94 -12.52 -10.95
N PHE A 103 5.02 -11.74 -12.03
CA PHE A 103 6.24 -11.05 -12.46
C PHE A 103 6.40 -9.64 -11.86
N ASP A 104 5.37 -9.12 -11.17
CA ASP A 104 5.37 -7.77 -10.62
C ASP A 104 5.74 -7.80 -9.12
N PRO A 105 6.87 -7.19 -8.71
CA PRO A 105 7.32 -7.20 -7.32
C PRO A 105 6.28 -6.68 -6.32
N ILE A 106 5.44 -5.72 -6.72
CA ILE A 106 4.41 -5.16 -5.85
C ILE A 106 3.30 -6.20 -5.61
N LYS A 107 2.93 -6.96 -6.64
CA LYS A 107 1.94 -8.04 -6.48
C LYS A 107 2.47 -9.15 -5.58
N VAL A 108 3.75 -9.48 -5.71
CA VAL A 108 4.42 -10.44 -4.82
C VAL A 108 4.39 -9.92 -3.38
N ALA A 109 4.73 -8.65 -3.16
CA ALA A 109 4.68 -8.03 -1.82
C ALA A 109 3.26 -8.01 -1.23
N ILE A 110 2.24 -7.68 -2.04
CA ILE A 110 0.83 -7.73 -1.60
C ILE A 110 0.49 -9.14 -1.15
N VAL A 111 0.72 -10.16 -1.98
CA VAL A 111 0.41 -11.56 -1.65
C VAL A 111 1.16 -12.04 -0.42
N ALA A 112 2.46 -11.73 -0.30
CA ALA A 112 3.26 -12.12 0.85
C ALA A 112 2.71 -11.54 2.17
N ASN A 113 2.33 -10.26 2.15
CA ASN A 113 1.70 -9.61 3.31
C ASN A 113 0.31 -10.20 3.61
N SER A 114 -0.48 -10.54 2.59
CA SER A 114 -1.80 -11.18 2.79
C SER A 114 -1.72 -12.54 3.45
N ILE A 115 -0.68 -13.33 3.17
CA ILE A 115 -0.52 -14.69 3.73
C ILE A 115 -0.08 -14.63 5.20
N THR A 116 0.59 -13.53 5.57
CA THR A 116 1.13 -13.33 6.92
C THR A 116 0.08 -12.79 7.90
N LEU A 117 -0.83 -11.94 7.41
CA LEU A 117 -1.93 -11.34 8.18
C LEU A 117 -3.10 -12.31 8.36
#